data_AF-W2G3G8-F1
#
_entry.id   AF-W2G3G8-F1
#
_cell.length_a   1.000
_cell.length_b   1.000
_cell.length_c   1.000
_cell.angle_alpha   90.00
_cell.angle_beta   90.00
_cell.angle_gamma   90.00
#
_symmetry.space_group_name_H-M   'P 1'
#
loop_
_entity.id
_entity.type
_entity.pdbx_description
1 polymer ?
#
loop_
_entity_poly.entity_id
_entity_poly.type
_entity_poly.pdbx_seq_one_letter_code
_entity_poly.pdbx_strand_id
1 'polypeptide(L)'
;MPYIIVGRTQTTQQKPVVRGRYAKFNGTMDVMLLEALQVNNPFTAKHGTRLQMWQNVAESIGMQVFKNPGAFSWHTCRDRVTALMKMYTDGKHDKLFKHGTMEENARKETILREINETLLRKNHKMAGQTVGDGNGKERVIGTKSDGAGLSSAAASTALAQKRRKLENAMSGKVTAATDAHDGSSSENFRARILELIESKIQFDMDQRQKETELREQEFELQKRFLEYLQSK
;
A
#
# COMPACT_ATOMS: atom_id res chain seq x y z
N MET A 1 66.10 -24.40 -5.10
CA MET A 1 65.57 -23.17 -4.46
C MET A 1 64.31 -22.74 -5.22
N PRO A 2 63.23 -22.38 -4.52
CA PRO A 2 61.85 -22.71 -4.89
C PRO A 2 61.09 -21.59 -5.64
N TYR A 3 60.09 -22.02 -6.43
CA TYR A 3 59.05 -21.19 -7.01
C TYR A 3 58.10 -20.66 -5.92
N ILE A 4 57.89 -19.35 -5.85
CA ILE A 4 56.90 -18.73 -4.97
C ILE A 4 55.56 -18.68 -5.71
N ILE A 5 54.60 -19.48 -5.24
CA ILE A 5 53.19 -19.39 -5.61
C ILE A 5 52.60 -18.20 -4.85
N VAL A 6 52.23 -17.13 -5.58
CA VAL A 6 51.47 -16.02 -5.00
C VAL A 6 50.02 -16.47 -4.84
N GLY A 7 49.66 -16.85 -3.61
CA GLY A 7 48.30 -17.19 -3.22
C GLY A 7 47.37 -15.98 -3.37
N ARG A 8 46.37 -16.13 -4.25
CA ARG A 8 45.23 -15.22 -4.39
C ARG A 8 44.38 -15.30 -3.12
N THR A 9 44.52 -14.33 -2.21
CA THR A 9 43.59 -14.15 -1.10
C THR A 9 42.24 -13.70 -1.64
N GLN A 10 41.29 -14.63 -1.76
CA GLN A 10 39.88 -14.30 -1.92
C GLN A 10 39.39 -13.72 -0.60
N THR A 11 39.25 -12.40 -0.52
CA THR A 11 38.42 -11.75 0.50
C THR A 11 36.96 -12.08 0.19
N THR A 12 36.49 -13.22 0.69
CA THR A 12 35.06 -13.49 0.85
C THR A 12 34.53 -12.46 1.85
N GLN A 13 33.85 -11.43 1.35
CA GLN A 13 32.99 -10.59 2.19
C GLN A 13 31.88 -11.48 2.73
N GLN A 14 32.11 -12.08 3.90
CA GLN A 14 31.07 -12.74 4.66
C GLN A 14 30.11 -11.66 5.13
N LYS A 15 28.95 -11.59 4.47
CA LYS A 15 27.78 -10.87 4.95
C LYS A 15 27.51 -11.36 6.37
N PRO A 16 27.53 -10.51 7.42
CA PRO A 16 27.33 -10.99 8.77
C PRO A 16 25.91 -11.56 8.87
N VAL A 17 25.81 -12.88 8.97
CA VAL A 17 24.56 -13.60 9.24
C VAL A 17 24.27 -13.41 10.73
N VAL A 18 23.79 -12.23 11.08
CA VAL A 18 23.17 -12.02 12.39
C VAL A 18 21.76 -12.59 12.28
N ARG A 19 21.60 -13.90 12.51
CA ARG A 19 20.31 -14.52 12.83
C ARG A 19 19.87 -14.05 14.22
N GLY A 20 19.64 -12.76 14.36
CA GLY A 20 19.07 -12.12 15.53
C GLY A 20 17.55 -12.17 15.44
N ARG A 21 16.89 -12.50 16.54
CA ARG A 21 15.43 -12.43 16.69
C ARG A 21 14.90 -11.16 16.03
N TYR A 22 13.96 -11.28 15.10
CA TYR A 22 13.36 -10.14 14.38
C TYR A 22 13.03 -9.01 15.36
N ALA A 23 13.49 -7.80 15.04
CA ALA A 23 13.17 -6.63 15.85
C ALA A 23 11.65 -6.40 15.83
N LYS A 24 11.06 -6.29 17.02
CA LYS A 24 9.63 -6.01 17.18
C LYS A 24 9.41 -4.50 17.10
N PHE A 25 8.48 -4.10 16.23
CA PHE A 25 8.09 -2.70 16.09
C PHE A 25 7.50 -2.14 17.40
N ASN A 26 7.97 -0.96 17.77
CA ASN A 26 7.44 -0.15 18.87
C ASN A 26 6.93 1.21 18.34
N GLY A 27 6.46 2.08 19.26
CA GLY A 27 5.88 3.37 18.92
C GLY A 27 6.78 4.24 18.04
N THR A 28 8.04 4.40 18.44
CA THR A 28 9.06 5.20 17.73
C THR A 28 9.47 4.58 16.39
N MET A 29 9.64 3.26 16.34
CA MET A 29 9.98 2.55 15.11
C MET A 29 8.86 2.66 14.06
N ASP A 30 7.60 2.71 14.47
CA ASP A 30 6.48 2.97 13.54
C ASP A 30 6.58 4.35 12.90
N VAL A 31 7.02 5.39 13.65
CA VAL A 31 7.22 6.73 13.09
C VAL A 31 8.33 6.68 12.04
N MET A 32 9.49 6.12 12.39
CA MET A 32 10.62 5.97 11.46
C MET A 32 10.25 5.15 10.22
N LEU A 33 9.43 4.10 10.39
CA LEU A 33 8.93 3.29 9.28
C LEU A 33 8.07 4.13 8.32
N LEU A 34 7.17 4.94 8.85
CA LEU A 34 6.28 5.79 8.08
C LEU A 34 7.02 6.95 7.40
N GLU A 35 8.03 7.51 8.05
CA GLU A 35 8.92 8.53 7.45
C GLU A 35 9.74 7.92 6.29
N ALA A 36 10.34 6.74 6.49
CA ALA A 36 11.05 6.01 5.42
C ALA A 36 10.14 5.67 4.23
N LEU A 37 8.85 5.44 4.51
CA LEU A 37 7.82 5.17 3.52
C LEU A 37 7.45 6.41 2.70
N GLN A 38 7.48 7.62 3.28
CA GLN A 38 7.27 8.86 2.52
C GLN A 38 8.40 9.12 1.52
N VAL A 39 9.66 8.83 1.91
CA VAL A 39 10.84 9.05 1.06
C VAL A 39 10.85 8.09 -0.15
N ASN A 40 10.59 6.81 0.08
CA ASN A 40 10.71 5.78 -0.97
C ASN A 40 9.38 5.47 -1.69
N ASN A 41 8.25 5.80 -1.06
CA ASN A 41 6.87 5.62 -1.51
C ASN A 41 6.59 4.43 -2.44
N PRO A 42 6.56 3.20 -1.90
CA PRO A 42 6.28 2.00 -2.67
C PRO A 42 4.88 1.97 -3.31
N PHE A 43 3.91 2.72 -2.76
CA PHE A 43 2.53 2.74 -3.26
C PHE A 43 2.38 3.48 -4.58
N THR A 44 3.17 4.55 -4.76
CA THR A 44 3.16 5.35 -5.98
C THR A 44 4.15 4.84 -7.02
N ALA A 45 5.15 4.05 -6.60
CA ALA A 45 6.15 3.43 -7.47
C ALA A 45 5.54 2.66 -8.66
N LYS A 46 6.28 2.69 -9.78
CA LYS A 46 5.96 1.90 -10.99
C LYS A 46 6.00 0.40 -10.64
N HIS A 47 5.20 -0.42 -11.33
CA HIS A 47 5.05 -1.85 -11.01
C HIS A 47 6.40 -2.60 -10.89
N GLY A 48 7.33 -2.33 -11.81
CA GLY A 48 8.67 -2.96 -11.81
C GLY A 48 9.64 -2.48 -10.73
N THR A 49 9.39 -1.34 -10.05
CA THR A 49 10.28 -0.79 -9.02
C THR A 49 9.70 -0.85 -7.61
N ARG A 50 8.45 -1.29 -7.46
CA ARG A 50 7.76 -1.34 -6.17
C ARG A 50 8.48 -2.21 -5.13
N LEU A 51 9.00 -3.38 -5.55
CA LEU A 51 9.76 -4.25 -4.66
C LEU A 51 11.04 -3.57 -4.18
N GLN A 52 11.78 -2.91 -5.09
CA GLN A 52 12.96 -2.14 -4.74
C GLN A 52 12.64 -1.03 -3.73
N MET A 53 11.52 -0.32 -3.89
CA MET A 53 11.12 0.71 -2.92
C MET A 53 10.83 0.11 -1.55
N TRP A 54 10.20 -1.05 -1.48
CA TRP A 54 10.00 -1.76 -0.20
C TRP A 54 11.32 -2.24 0.42
N GLN A 55 12.29 -2.68 -0.38
CA GLN A 55 13.63 -3.02 0.09
C GLN A 55 14.35 -1.79 0.65
N ASN A 56 14.31 -0.65 -0.07
CA ASN A 56 14.90 0.61 0.38
C ASN A 56 14.30 1.08 1.71
N VAL A 57 12.98 0.92 1.92
CA VAL A 57 12.33 1.22 3.21
C VAL A 57 12.94 0.39 4.33
N ALA A 58 13.08 -0.93 4.12
CA ALA A 58 13.62 -1.85 5.11
C ALA A 58 15.09 -1.57 5.43
N GLU A 59 15.91 -1.28 4.42
CA GLU A 59 17.30 -0.90 4.60
C GLU A 59 17.44 0.43 5.35
N SER A 60 16.62 1.42 5.01
CA SER A 60 16.62 2.73 5.66
C SER A 60 16.32 2.63 7.16
N ILE A 61 15.22 1.97 7.54
CA ILE A 61 14.88 1.81 8.95
C ILE A 61 15.87 0.90 9.69
N GLY A 62 16.36 -0.17 9.05
CA GLY A 62 17.39 -1.03 9.63
C GLY A 62 18.68 -0.27 9.93
N MET A 63 19.09 0.60 9.01
CA MET A 63 20.25 1.46 9.18
C MET A 63 20.03 2.48 10.31
N GLN A 64 18.86 3.13 10.37
CA GLN A 64 18.58 4.15 11.39
C GLN A 64 18.49 3.55 12.80
N VAL A 65 17.79 2.42 12.97
CA VAL A 65 17.49 1.85 14.29
C VAL A 65 18.64 1.00 14.81
N PHE A 66 19.25 0.19 13.94
CA PHE A 66 20.23 -0.83 14.34
C PHE A 66 21.60 -0.65 13.71
N LYS A 67 21.83 0.40 12.90
CA LYS A 67 23.04 0.56 12.09
C LYS A 67 23.32 -0.70 11.23
N ASN A 68 22.26 -1.40 10.85
CA ASN A 68 22.31 -2.65 10.11
C ASN A 68 21.18 -2.69 9.07
N PRO A 69 21.49 -2.60 7.76
CA PRO A 69 20.47 -2.59 6.71
C PRO A 69 19.68 -3.90 6.63
N GLY A 70 20.22 -5.00 7.13
CA GLY A 70 19.54 -6.31 7.19
C GLY A 70 18.70 -6.54 8.45
N ALA A 71 18.54 -5.55 9.33
CA ALA A 71 17.82 -5.73 10.59
C ALA A 71 16.30 -5.95 10.40
N PHE A 72 15.74 -5.43 9.30
CA PHE A 72 14.35 -5.65 8.93
C PHE A 72 14.25 -6.24 7.53
N SER A 73 13.25 -7.10 7.32
CA SER A 73 12.86 -7.53 5.99
C SER A 73 11.80 -6.59 5.41
N TRP A 74 11.77 -6.47 4.09
CA TRP A 74 10.75 -5.68 3.40
C TRP A 74 9.33 -6.22 3.65
N HIS A 75 9.17 -7.54 3.83
CA HIS A 75 7.90 -8.16 4.21
C HIS A 75 7.42 -7.66 5.57
N THR A 76 8.29 -7.71 6.58
CA THR A 76 7.96 -7.26 7.94
C THR A 76 7.57 -5.79 7.96
N CYS A 77 8.27 -4.95 7.19
CA CYS A 77 7.93 -3.53 7.03
C CYS A 77 6.56 -3.35 6.38
N ARG A 78 6.30 -4.05 5.26
CA ARG A 78 5.01 -4.00 4.54
C ARG A 78 3.84 -4.44 5.41
N ASP A 79 3.97 -5.56 6.12
CA ASP A 79 2.93 -6.10 7.00
C ASP A 79 2.62 -5.12 8.13
N ARG A 80 3.66 -4.51 8.70
CA ARG A 80 3.50 -3.50 9.75
C ARG A 80 2.77 -2.26 9.24
N VAL A 81 3.18 -1.71 8.09
CA VAL A 81 2.49 -0.57 7.45
C VAL A 81 1.03 -0.91 7.15
N THR A 82 0.76 -2.12 6.65
CA THR A 82 -0.61 -2.58 6.36
C THR A 82 -1.47 -2.61 7.62
N ALA A 83 -0.91 -3.12 8.73
CA ALA A 83 -1.60 -3.12 10.03
C ALA A 83 -1.85 -1.70 10.56
N LEU A 84 -0.87 -0.79 10.45
CA LEU A 84 -1.02 0.62 10.85
C LEU A 84 -2.10 1.32 10.03
N MET A 85 -2.09 1.13 8.71
CA MET A 85 -3.09 1.69 7.80
C MET A 85 -4.48 1.17 8.13
N LYS A 86 -4.62 -0.15 8.36
CA LYS A 86 -5.90 -0.76 8.76
C LYS A 86 -6.42 -0.19 10.07
N MET A 87 -5.57 -0.04 11.09
CA MET A 87 -6.01 0.55 12.36
C MET A 87 -6.45 2.01 12.19
N TYR A 88 -5.79 2.77 11.32
CA TYR A 88 -6.18 4.13 10.98
C TYR A 88 -7.53 4.19 10.26
N THR A 89 -7.72 3.40 9.20
CA THR A 89 -8.98 3.37 8.43
C THR A 89 -10.16 2.84 9.23
N ASP A 90 -9.91 1.90 10.15
CA ASP A 90 -10.93 1.36 11.07
C ASP A 90 -11.25 2.32 12.24
N GLY A 91 -10.58 3.48 12.33
CA GLY A 91 -10.74 4.43 13.45
C GLY A 91 -10.25 3.90 14.80
N LYS A 92 -9.42 2.85 14.82
CA LYS A 92 -8.91 2.18 16.03
C LYS A 92 -7.72 2.92 16.65
N HIS A 93 -7.89 4.22 16.90
CA HIS A 93 -6.85 5.11 17.42
C HIS A 93 -6.31 4.66 18.79
N ASP A 94 -7.14 4.07 19.66
CA ASP A 94 -6.71 3.52 20.95
C ASP A 94 -5.61 2.46 20.80
N LYS A 95 -5.68 1.63 19.75
CA LYS A 95 -4.67 0.59 19.47
C LYS A 95 -3.48 1.16 18.71
N LEU A 96 -3.72 2.11 17.79
CA LEU A 96 -2.69 2.75 16.99
C LEU A 96 -1.72 3.59 17.85
N PHE A 97 -2.25 4.22 18.89
CA PHE A 97 -1.55 5.19 19.74
C PHE A 97 -1.17 4.66 21.12
N LYS A 98 -1.51 3.40 21.43
CA LYS A 98 -1.33 2.76 22.75
C LYS A 98 0.07 2.93 23.38
N HIS A 99 1.11 2.96 22.56
CA HIS A 99 2.50 2.94 23.01
C HIS A 99 3.33 4.13 22.50
N GLY A 100 2.69 5.17 21.98
CA GLY A 100 3.38 6.37 21.48
C GLY A 100 3.12 7.59 22.35
N THR A 101 4.07 8.50 22.39
CA THR A 101 3.87 9.85 22.91
C THR A 101 2.87 10.62 22.03
N MET A 102 2.29 11.71 22.57
CA MET A 102 1.36 12.54 21.81
C MET A 102 1.97 13.05 20.50
N GLU A 103 3.25 13.42 20.52
CA GLU A 103 3.97 13.91 19.35
C GLU A 103 4.19 12.81 18.30
N GLU A 104 4.63 11.62 18.71
CA GLU A 104 4.78 10.47 17.80
C GLU A 104 3.44 10.10 17.17
N ASN A 105 2.36 10.10 17.97
CA ASN A 105 1.02 9.75 17.50
C ASN A 105 0.49 10.78 16.48
N ALA A 106 0.72 12.07 16.73
CA ALA A 106 0.39 13.14 15.78
C ALA A 106 1.14 12.97 14.46
N ARG A 107 2.45 12.66 14.51
CA ARG A 107 3.23 12.37 13.30
C ARG A 107 2.71 11.15 12.55
N LYS A 108 2.43 10.05 13.25
CA LYS A 108 1.82 8.84 12.62
C LYS A 108 0.53 9.19 11.91
N GLU A 109 -0.35 9.93 12.58
CA GLU A 109 -1.66 10.28 12.02
C GLU A 109 -1.54 11.12 10.76
N THR A 110 -0.68 12.15 10.78
CA THR A 110 -0.42 13.00 9.61
C THR A 110 0.06 12.16 8.42
N ILE A 111 1.07 11.32 8.63
CA ILE A 111 1.63 10.51 7.55
C ILE A 111 0.60 9.49 7.02
N LEU A 112 -0.14 8.83 7.91
CA LEU A 112 -1.16 7.85 7.52
C LEU A 112 -2.31 8.50 6.75
N ARG A 113 -2.72 9.72 7.13
CA ARG A 113 -3.71 10.52 6.41
C ARG A 113 -3.24 10.83 4.99
N GLU A 114 -2.03 11.36 4.82
CA GLU A 114 -1.46 11.71 3.52
C GLU A 114 -1.33 10.49 2.58
N ILE A 115 -0.88 9.36 3.13
CA ILE A 115 -0.79 8.10 2.38
C ILE A 115 -2.18 7.64 1.96
N ASN A 116 -3.16 7.66 2.86
CA ASN A 116 -4.53 7.23 2.57
C ASN A 116 -5.16 8.10 1.48
N GLU A 117 -5.01 9.42 1.55
CA GLU A 117 -5.47 10.34 0.50
C GLU A 117 -4.80 10.05 -0.85
N THR A 118 -3.49 9.78 -0.84
CA THR A 118 -2.74 9.44 -2.06
C THR A 118 -3.24 8.14 -2.69
N LEU A 119 -3.52 7.13 -1.86
CA LEU A 119 -4.10 5.86 -2.31
C LEU A 119 -5.52 6.04 -2.85
N LEU A 120 -6.35 6.85 -2.20
CA LEU A 120 -7.70 7.19 -2.66
C LEU A 120 -7.66 7.90 -4.01
N ARG A 121 -6.81 8.93 -4.18
CA ARG A 121 -6.65 9.63 -5.47
C ARG A 121 -6.21 8.69 -6.59
N LYS A 122 -5.28 7.77 -6.32
CA LYS A 122 -4.80 6.79 -7.32
C LYS A 122 -5.89 5.77 -7.67
N ASN A 123 -6.69 5.32 -6.70
CA ASN A 123 -7.84 4.46 -6.96
C ASN A 123 -8.88 5.15 -7.84
N HIS A 124 -9.22 6.41 -7.56
CA HIS A 124 -10.15 7.19 -8.38
C HIS A 124 -9.63 7.41 -9.81
N LYS A 125 -8.32 7.62 -9.96
CA LYS A 125 -7.68 7.79 -11.28
C LYS A 125 -7.68 6.50 -12.11
N MET A 126 -7.66 5.33 -11.46
CA MET A 126 -7.79 4.02 -12.12
C MET A 126 -9.26 3.68 -12.42
N ALA A 127 -10.21 4.09 -11.57
CA ALA A 127 -11.64 3.91 -11.78
C ALA A 127 -12.21 4.84 -12.88
N GLY A 128 -11.60 6.00 -13.12
CA GLY A 128 -11.98 6.91 -14.21
C GLY A 128 -11.48 6.50 -15.61
N GLN A 129 -10.66 5.44 -15.71
CA GLN A 129 -10.06 5.00 -16.97
C GLN A 129 -10.81 3.80 -17.61
N THR A 130 -11.99 3.44 -17.10
CA THR A 130 -12.87 2.38 -17.64
C THR A 130 -14.13 2.94 -18.33
N VAL A 131 -14.19 4.23 -18.67
CA VAL A 131 -15.26 4.74 -19.54
C VAL A 131 -14.70 4.84 -20.95
N GLY A 132 -15.19 3.95 -21.80
CA GLY A 132 -14.82 3.82 -23.20
C GLY A 132 -14.91 5.14 -23.94
N ASP A 133 -13.89 5.35 -24.78
CA ASP A 133 -13.84 6.35 -25.82
C ASP A 133 -15.05 6.20 -26.75
N GLY A 134 -15.76 7.30 -26.97
CA GLY A 134 -17.07 7.32 -27.59
C GLY A 134 -17.39 8.69 -28.16
N ASN A 135 -16.51 9.17 -29.05
CA ASN A 135 -16.82 9.99 -30.21
C ASN A 135 -17.72 11.24 -30.03
N GLY A 136 -17.06 12.41 -29.97
CA GLY A 136 -17.27 13.51 -30.92
C GLY A 136 -18.64 14.17 -31.02
N LYS A 137 -18.77 15.38 -30.45
CA LYS A 137 -19.25 16.56 -31.18
C LYS A 137 -18.94 17.85 -30.43
N GLU A 138 -18.19 18.71 -31.10
CA GLU A 138 -18.03 20.13 -30.78
C GLU A 138 -19.38 20.82 -30.60
N ARG A 139 -19.44 21.78 -29.67
CA ARG A 139 -20.11 23.06 -29.89
C ARG A 139 -19.47 24.16 -29.03
N VAL A 140 -18.80 25.06 -29.74
CA VAL A 140 -18.46 26.42 -29.32
C VAL A 140 -19.74 27.27 -29.31
N ILE A 141 -20.07 27.92 -28.18
CA ILE A 141 -20.78 29.20 -28.04
C ILE A 141 -20.31 29.73 -26.66
N GLY A 142 -19.74 30.91 -26.42
CA GLY A 142 -19.83 32.20 -27.09
C GLY A 142 -20.34 33.27 -26.10
N THR A 143 -19.44 33.81 -25.26
CA THR A 143 -19.33 35.21 -24.75
C THR A 143 -20.52 36.04 -24.17
N LYS A 144 -20.22 36.72 -23.03
CA LYS A 144 -20.70 38.04 -22.48
C LYS A 144 -22.09 38.06 -21.80
N SER A 145 -22.43 38.85 -20.76
CA SER A 145 -21.88 40.06 -20.10
C SER A 145 -22.39 40.19 -18.65
N ASP A 146 -21.65 40.97 -17.85
CA ASP A 146 -22.00 41.94 -16.78
C ASP A 146 -23.22 41.79 -15.85
N GLY A 147 -23.02 42.21 -14.58
CA GLY A 147 -24.08 42.87 -13.81
C GLY A 147 -24.11 42.59 -12.31
N ALA A 148 -23.86 43.63 -11.51
CA ALA A 148 -23.86 43.67 -10.05
C ALA A 148 -25.22 43.32 -9.38
N GLY A 149 -25.18 42.93 -8.10
CA GLY A 149 -26.38 42.83 -7.26
C GLY A 149 -26.09 42.44 -5.81
N LEU A 150 -26.04 43.43 -4.93
CA LEU A 150 -26.04 43.32 -3.47
C LEU A 150 -27.37 42.76 -2.94
N SER A 151 -27.33 42.02 -1.82
CA SER A 151 -28.27 41.99 -0.66
C SER A 151 -28.07 40.67 0.10
N SER A 152 -27.55 40.65 1.33
CA SER A 152 -28.14 41.05 2.62
C SER A 152 -28.89 39.92 3.35
N ALA A 153 -28.30 39.55 4.49
CA ALA A 153 -28.90 39.32 5.81
C ALA A 153 -29.62 38.00 6.19
N ALA A 154 -29.34 37.68 7.46
CA ALA A 154 -30.12 36.98 8.50
C ALA A 154 -30.27 35.45 8.36
N ALA A 155 -29.57 34.65 9.18
CA ALA A 155 -29.74 34.39 10.63
C ALA A 155 -30.85 33.38 10.94
N SER A 156 -30.51 32.35 11.74
CA SER A 156 -31.33 31.68 12.78
C SER A 156 -30.78 30.24 13.00
N THR A 157 -29.98 30.00 14.04
CA THR A 157 -30.34 29.59 15.42
C THR A 157 -30.56 28.09 15.61
N ALA A 158 -29.70 27.55 16.50
CA ALA A 158 -30.00 26.65 17.61
C ALA A 158 -30.70 25.30 17.36
N LEU A 159 -30.08 24.23 17.85
CA LEU A 159 -30.67 23.33 18.86
C LEU A 159 -29.61 22.31 19.32
N ALA A 160 -28.94 22.63 20.42
CA ALA A 160 -28.13 21.68 21.18
C ALA A 160 -28.56 21.77 22.64
N GLN A 161 -29.33 20.78 23.12
CA GLN A 161 -29.50 20.41 24.52
C GLN A 161 -30.58 19.32 24.64
N LYS A 162 -30.23 18.13 25.15
CA LYS A 162 -30.83 17.56 26.38
C LYS A 162 -30.11 16.28 26.82
N ARG A 163 -29.56 16.34 28.04
CA ARG A 163 -29.13 15.20 28.88
C ARG A 163 -30.29 14.82 29.82
N ARG A 164 -30.18 13.60 30.38
CA ARG A 164 -30.88 12.96 31.55
C ARG A 164 -31.89 11.89 31.12
N LYS A 165 -32.17 10.79 31.83
CA LYS A 165 -31.57 9.90 32.86
C LYS A 165 -32.71 8.94 33.27
N LEU A 166 -32.37 7.70 33.64
CA LEU A 166 -33.11 6.74 34.49
C LEU A 166 -34.07 5.69 33.85
N GLU A 167 -34.22 4.63 34.64
CA GLU A 167 -34.46 3.21 34.35
C GLU A 167 -35.92 2.75 34.18
N ASN A 168 -36.02 1.47 33.77
CA ASN A 168 -36.85 0.40 34.37
C ASN A 168 -38.11 -0.01 33.59
N ALA A 169 -38.11 -1.26 33.08
CA ALA A 169 -39.11 -2.30 33.38
C ALA A 169 -38.93 -3.54 32.48
N MET A 170 -38.94 -4.70 33.12
CA MET A 170 -38.90 -6.05 32.56
C MET A 170 -40.30 -6.51 32.12
N SER A 171 -40.42 -7.23 30.99
CA SER A 171 -41.22 -8.47 30.85
C SER A 171 -41.35 -8.95 29.39
N GLY A 172 -41.04 -10.23 29.14
CA GLY A 172 -41.96 -11.12 28.41
C GLY A 172 -41.80 -11.37 26.90
N LYS A 173 -41.15 -12.50 26.58
CA LYS A 173 -41.65 -13.61 25.74
C LYS A 173 -41.65 -13.49 24.18
N VAL A 174 -40.67 -14.23 23.60
CA VAL A 174 -40.70 -15.14 22.44
C VAL A 174 -41.56 -14.78 21.22
N THR A 175 -40.89 -14.55 20.07
CA THR A 175 -41.24 -15.19 18.78
C THR A 175 -39.98 -15.29 17.90
N ALA A 176 -39.67 -16.51 17.45
CA ALA A 176 -38.75 -16.77 16.36
C ALA A 176 -39.44 -16.41 15.04
N ALA A 177 -38.84 -15.51 14.26
CA ALA A 177 -39.25 -15.23 12.90
C ALA A 177 -38.00 -14.91 12.06
N THR A 178 -37.62 -15.90 11.24
CA THR A 178 -37.07 -15.74 9.89
C THR A 178 -35.94 -14.73 9.69
N ASP A 179 -34.69 -15.17 9.90
CA ASP A 179 -33.52 -14.59 9.24
C ASP A 179 -33.23 -15.38 7.95
N ALA A 180 -33.97 -15.05 6.89
CA ALA A 180 -33.73 -15.54 5.53
C ALA A 180 -33.30 -14.39 4.61
N HIS A 181 -32.46 -13.48 5.14
CA HIS A 181 -31.97 -12.34 4.37
C HIS A 181 -30.49 -12.00 4.59
N ASP A 182 -29.63 -13.02 4.73
CA ASP A 182 -28.17 -12.84 4.77
C ASP A 182 -27.36 -13.79 3.86
N GLY A 183 -28.03 -14.68 3.09
CA GLY A 183 -27.36 -15.58 2.15
C GLY A 183 -26.81 -14.88 0.90
N SER A 184 -27.57 -13.90 0.37
CA SER A 184 -27.25 -13.23 -0.89
C SER A 184 -25.99 -12.36 -0.80
N SER A 185 -25.77 -11.68 0.33
CA SER A 185 -24.56 -10.86 0.53
C SER A 185 -23.28 -11.73 0.59
N SER A 186 -23.38 -12.88 1.27
CA SER A 186 -22.30 -13.85 1.40
C SER A 186 -21.93 -14.53 0.07
N GLU A 187 -22.93 -14.89 -0.74
CA GLU A 187 -22.72 -15.48 -2.07
C GLU A 187 -22.10 -14.49 -3.07
N ASN A 188 -22.57 -13.24 -3.08
CA ASN A 188 -22.00 -12.17 -3.90
C ASN A 188 -20.55 -11.86 -3.49
N PHE A 189 -20.26 -11.85 -2.19
CA PHE A 189 -18.90 -11.70 -1.70
C PHE A 189 -18.01 -12.88 -2.14
N ARG A 190 -18.50 -14.11 -1.99
CA ARG A 190 -17.78 -15.32 -2.44
C ARG A 190 -17.47 -15.29 -3.94
N ALA A 191 -18.45 -14.93 -4.77
CA ALA A 191 -18.27 -14.82 -6.21
C ALA A 191 -17.18 -13.80 -6.56
N ARG A 192 -17.19 -12.63 -5.91
CA ARG A 192 -16.17 -11.59 -6.10
C ARG A 192 -14.78 -12.04 -5.66
N ILE A 193 -14.66 -12.80 -4.58
CA ILE A 193 -13.39 -13.37 -4.14
C ILE A 193 -12.86 -14.39 -5.14
N LEU A 194 -13.74 -15.25 -5.70
CA LEU A 194 -13.36 -16.21 -6.72
C LEU A 194 -12.88 -15.51 -8.01
N GLU A 195 -13.59 -14.47 -8.45
CA GLU A 195 -13.18 -13.65 -9.60
C GLU A 195 -11.80 -12.99 -9.37
N LEU A 196 -11.53 -12.49 -8.16
CA LEU A 196 -10.21 -11.95 -7.82
C LEU A 196 -9.11 -13.03 -7.86
N ILE A 197 -9.41 -14.24 -7.39
CA ILE A 197 -8.45 -15.35 -7.41
C ILE A 197 -8.15 -15.76 -8.85
N GLU A 198 -9.17 -15.90 -9.68
CA GLU A 198 -9.04 -16.24 -11.09
C GLU A 198 -8.24 -15.17 -11.85
N SER A 199 -8.59 -13.89 -11.66
CA SER A 199 -7.84 -12.75 -12.23
C SER A 199 -6.38 -12.75 -11.78
N LYS A 200 -6.10 -13.11 -10.52
CA LYS A 200 -4.74 -13.22 -10.00
C LYS A 200 -3.96 -14.38 -10.62
N ILE A 201 -4.60 -15.54 -10.78
CA ILE A 201 -3.99 -16.71 -11.42
C ILE A 201 -3.64 -16.38 -12.88
N GLN A 202 -4.58 -15.77 -13.61
CA GLN A 202 -4.36 -15.38 -15.00
C GLN A 202 -3.19 -14.39 -15.12
N PHE A 203 -3.15 -13.38 -14.25
CA PHE A 203 -2.05 -12.43 -14.22
C PHE A 203 -0.69 -13.11 -13.94
N ASP A 204 -0.64 -14.01 -12.95
CA ASP A 204 0.60 -14.73 -12.61
C ASP A 204 1.04 -15.66 -13.77
N MET A 205 0.09 -16.27 -14.49
CA MET A 205 0.37 -17.06 -15.70
C MET A 205 0.91 -16.21 -16.83
N ASP A 206 0.26 -15.10 -17.17
CA ASP A 206 0.69 -14.18 -18.22
C ASP A 206 2.08 -13.59 -17.92
N GLN A 207 2.36 -13.32 -16.64
CA GLN A 207 3.67 -12.86 -16.21
C GLN A 207 4.75 -13.93 -16.46
N ARG A 208 4.49 -15.18 -16.06
CA ARG A 208 5.43 -16.30 -16.27
C ARG A 208 5.67 -16.56 -17.76
N GLN A 209 4.61 -16.43 -18.56
CA GLN A 209 4.70 -16.56 -20.01
C GLN A 209 5.63 -15.51 -20.60
N LYS A 210 5.43 -14.22 -20.25
CA LYS A 210 6.30 -13.12 -20.70
C LYS A 210 7.75 -13.28 -20.26
N GLU A 211 7.98 -13.79 -19.05
CA GLU A 211 9.34 -14.08 -18.56
C GLU A 211 10.01 -15.19 -19.37
N THR A 212 9.25 -16.21 -19.75
CA THR A 212 9.74 -17.32 -20.58
C THR A 212 10.09 -16.83 -21.99
N GLU A 213 9.23 -16.01 -22.59
CA GLU A 213 9.46 -15.40 -23.91
C GLU A 213 10.70 -14.50 -23.93
N LEU A 214 10.90 -13.68 -22.89
CA LEU A 214 12.12 -12.86 -22.76
C LEU A 214 13.37 -13.73 -22.67
N ARG A 215 13.32 -14.81 -21.90
CA ARG A 215 14.44 -15.74 -21.74
C ARG A 215 14.77 -16.45 -23.05
N GLU A 216 13.77 -16.80 -23.85
CA GLU A 216 13.96 -17.36 -25.19
C GLU A 216 14.60 -16.33 -26.15
N GLN A 217 14.16 -15.06 -26.10
CA GLN A 217 14.78 -13.99 -26.89
C GLN A 217 16.25 -13.76 -26.50
N GLU A 218 16.57 -13.79 -25.20
CA GLU A 218 17.95 -13.70 -24.72
C GLU A 218 18.79 -14.88 -25.23
N PHE A 219 18.23 -16.10 -25.19
CA PHE A 219 18.91 -17.29 -25.69
C PHE A 219 19.17 -17.21 -27.20
N GLU A 220 18.19 -16.77 -27.98
CA GLU A 220 18.32 -16.59 -29.43
C GLU A 220 19.37 -15.53 -29.78
N LEU A 221 19.42 -14.44 -29.01
CA LEU A 221 20.44 -13.40 -29.18
C LEU A 221 21.85 -13.94 -28.89
N GLN A 222 22.00 -14.70 -27.80
CA GLN A 222 23.28 -15.34 -27.46
C GLN A 222 23.73 -16.33 -28.53
N LYS A 223 22.79 -17.12 -29.09
CA LYS A 223 23.06 -18.04 -30.19
C LYS A 223 23.56 -17.30 -31.44
N ARG A 224 22.86 -16.24 -31.86
CA ARG A 224 23.28 -15.41 -33.00
C ARG A 224 24.65 -14.77 -32.80
N PHE A 225 24.94 -14.31 -31.57
CA PHE A 225 26.24 -13.73 -31.24
C PHE A 225 27.36 -14.78 -31.34
N LEU A 226 27.11 -16.00 -30.88
CA LEU A 226 28.06 -17.11 -30.99
C LEU A 226 28.30 -17.50 -32.46
N GLU A 227 27.24 -17.62 -33.26
CA GLU A 227 27.34 -17.90 -34.70
C GLU A 227 28.16 -16.82 -35.42
N TYR A 228 27.94 -15.54 -35.09
CA TYR A 228 28.72 -14.44 -35.66
C TYR A 228 30.21 -14.52 -35.32
N LEU A 229 30.55 -14.88 -34.08
CA LEU A 229 31.95 -15.06 -33.65
C LEU A 229 32.61 -16.27 -34.32
N GLN A 230 31.85 -17.33 -34.62
CA GLN A 230 32.35 -18.53 -35.30
C GLN A 230 32.45 -18.39 -36.82
N SER A 231 31.73 -17.42 -37.41
CA SER A 231 31.76 -17.11 -38.85
C SER A 231 32.93 -16.21 -39.27
N LYS A 232 33.81 -15.80 -38.35
CA LYS A 232 35.04 -15.05 -38.60
C LYS A 232 36.27 -15.90 -38.32
#